data_AF-A0A916SAG0-F1
#
_entry.id   AF-A0A916SAG0-F1
#
_cell.length_a   1.000
_cell.length_b   1.000
_cell.length_c   1.000
_cell.angle_alpha   90.00
_cell.angle_beta   90.00
_cell.angle_gamma   90.00
#
_symmetry.space_group_name_H-M   'P 1'
#
loop_
_entity.id
_entity.type
_entity.pdbx_description
1 polymer ?
#
loop_
_entity_poly.entity_id
_entity_poly.type
_entity_poly.pdbx_seq_one_letter_code
_entity_poly.pdbx_strand_id
1 'polypeptide(L)'
;MGTFYYGDARYPIKLEDRTLAHLKIVILTKLRRNECFAFSWAKKSNDGSGHGTVWIHPALAFHFEFLGSKEVPINLAWLESMSECANRALGLTIGDEPRSPAAGDGVDAVPRKSDPVSYPEPVPVLVLADALT
;
A
#
# COMPACT_ATOMS: atom_id res chain seq x y z
N MET A 1 -9.09 -6.45 6.10
CA MET A 1 -9.53 -5.17 5.50
C MET A 1 -8.69 -4.10 6.16
N GLY A 2 -8.10 -3.22 5.37
CA GLY A 2 -7.16 -2.22 5.84
C GLY A 2 -7.63 -0.83 5.44
N THR A 3 -7.04 0.18 6.07
CA THR A 3 -7.43 1.57 5.86
C THR A 3 -6.22 2.39 5.45
N PHE A 4 -6.38 3.12 4.35
CA PHE A 4 -5.44 4.14 3.93
C PHE A 4 -5.96 5.51 4.35
N TYR A 5 -5.14 6.27 5.08
CA TYR A 5 -5.43 7.64 5.49
C TYR A 5 -4.48 8.59 4.79
N TYR A 6 -5.04 9.70 4.30
CA TYR A 6 -4.29 10.75 3.64
C TYR A 6 -4.48 12.11 4.34
N GLY A 7 -3.38 12.81 4.62
CA GLY A 7 -3.37 14.10 5.30
C GLY A 7 -3.74 13.95 6.79
N ASP A 8 -4.60 14.83 7.28
CA ASP A 8 -5.11 14.88 8.67
C ASP A 8 -6.10 13.72 8.99
N ALA A 9 -5.92 12.55 8.38
CA ALA A 9 -6.76 11.35 8.54
C ALA A 9 -8.28 11.53 8.29
N ARG A 10 -8.72 12.66 7.73
CA ARG A 10 -10.15 12.98 7.52
C ARG A 10 -10.86 12.10 6.50
N TYR A 11 -10.10 11.41 5.65
CA TYR A 11 -10.64 10.60 4.57
C TYR A 11 -10.09 9.18 4.63
N PRO A 12 -10.68 8.31 5.47
CA PRO A 12 -10.33 6.89 5.50
C PRO A 12 -10.77 6.20 4.23
N ILE A 13 -9.84 5.54 3.53
CA ILE A 13 -10.11 4.75 2.33
C ILE A 13 -9.96 3.28 2.69
N LYS A 14 -11.09 2.57 2.77
CA LYS A 14 -11.12 1.14 3.12
C LYS A 14 -10.80 0.30 1.90
N LEU A 15 -9.76 -0.52 2.00
CA LEU A 15 -9.30 -1.42 0.94
C LEU A 15 -9.11 -2.83 1.49
N GLU A 16 -9.02 -3.81 0.60
CA GLU A 16 -8.58 -5.15 0.97
C GLU A 16 -7.09 -5.13 1.32
N ASP A 17 -6.67 -5.92 2.32
CA ASP A 17 -5.28 -5.91 2.81
C ASP A 17 -4.28 -6.22 1.70
N ARG A 18 -4.70 -7.11 0.79
CA ARG A 18 -3.94 -7.46 -0.42
C ARG A 18 -3.67 -6.23 -1.28
N THR A 19 -4.73 -5.53 -1.66
CA THR A 19 -4.66 -4.30 -2.44
C THR A 19 -3.87 -3.20 -1.71
N LEU A 20 -4.10 -3.03 -0.41
CA LEU A 20 -3.43 -2.02 0.41
C LEU A 20 -1.92 -2.25 0.50
N ALA A 21 -1.47 -3.52 0.57
CA ALA A 21 -0.05 -3.86 0.60
C ALA A 21 0.65 -3.48 -0.71
N HIS A 22 0.03 -3.78 -1.86
CA HIS A 22 0.56 -3.40 -3.17
C HIS A 22 0.60 -1.87 -3.34
N LEU A 23 -0.50 -1.22 -2.96
CA LEU A 23 -0.63 0.23 -2.99
C LEU A 23 0.46 0.91 -2.14
N LYS A 24 0.69 0.43 -0.92
CA LYS A 24 1.74 0.93 -0.02
C LYS A 24 3.11 0.94 -0.70
N ILE A 25 3.47 -0.16 -1.38
CA ILE A 25 4.77 -0.27 -2.05
C ILE A 25 4.90 0.76 -3.19
N VAL A 26 3.89 0.89 -4.04
CA VAL A 26 3.91 1.82 -5.18
C VAL A 26 3.94 3.28 -4.70
N ILE A 27 3.10 3.63 -3.73
CA ILE A 27 3.06 4.99 -3.16
C ILE A 27 4.42 5.34 -2.56
N LEU A 28 4.97 4.50 -1.67
CA LEU A 28 6.27 4.77 -1.05
C LEU A 28 7.40 4.88 -2.08
N THR A 29 7.36 4.08 -3.14
CA THR A 29 8.35 4.15 -4.22
C THR A 29 8.32 5.49 -4.95
N LYS A 30 7.13 6.01 -5.28
CA LYS A 30 6.99 7.31 -5.95
C LYS A 30 7.33 8.48 -5.02
N LEU A 31 6.91 8.42 -3.76
CA LEU A 31 7.23 9.45 -2.78
C LEU A 31 8.74 9.57 -2.54
N ARG A 32 9.48 8.45 -2.53
CA ARG A 32 10.95 8.47 -2.44
C ARG A 32 11.63 9.16 -3.63
N ARG A 33 10.97 9.23 -4.77
CA ARG A 33 11.43 9.99 -5.96
C ARG A 33 10.91 11.42 -5.99
N ASN A 34 10.22 11.85 -4.93
CA ASN A 34 9.58 13.14 -4.81
C ASN A 34 8.55 13.41 -5.92
N GLU A 35 7.91 12.34 -6.42
CA GLU A 35 6.91 12.42 -7.48
C GLU A 35 5.50 12.62 -6.90
N CYS A 36 4.79 13.62 -7.41
CA CYS A 36 3.37 13.82 -7.13
C CYS A 36 2.52 13.05 -8.15
N PHE A 37 1.39 12.51 -7.72
CA PHE A 37 0.50 11.75 -8.60
C PHE A 37 -0.93 11.74 -8.07
N ALA A 38 -1.91 11.52 -8.95
CA ALA A 38 -3.28 11.26 -8.55
C ALA A 38 -3.45 9.76 -8.20
N PHE A 39 -4.27 9.47 -7.19
CA PHE A 39 -4.72 8.12 -6.87
C PHE A 39 -6.25 8.07 -6.94
N SER A 40 -6.77 7.14 -7.74
CA SER A 40 -8.20 6.96 -7.98
C SER A 40 -8.63 5.54 -7.64
N TRP A 41 -9.79 5.41 -7.00
CA TRP A 41 -10.38 4.11 -6.64
C TRP A 41 -11.89 4.11 -6.86
N ALA A 42 -12.45 2.93 -7.12
CA ALA A 42 -13.89 2.74 -7.12
C ALA A 42 -14.42 2.63 -5.68
N LYS A 43 -15.48 3.35 -5.35
CA LYS A 43 -16.20 3.19 -4.08
C LYS A 43 -17.13 1.99 -4.20
N LYS A 44 -17.07 1.08 -3.22
CA LYS A 44 -18.04 -0.03 -3.13
C LYS A 44 -19.44 0.55 -2.86
N SER A 45 -20.48 -0.07 -3.42
CA SER A 45 -21.86 0.44 -3.41
C SER A 45 -22.42 0.81 -2.04
N ASN A 46 -21.86 0.24 -0.96
CA ASN A 46 -22.28 0.50 0.41
C ASN A 46 -21.99 1.94 0.89
N ASP A 47 -21.00 2.62 0.30
CA ASP A 47 -20.60 4.01 0.63
C ASP A 47 -21.07 5.03 -0.44
N GLY A 48 -22.03 4.64 -1.29
CA GLY A 48 -22.45 5.38 -2.47
C GLY A 48 -21.62 4.99 -3.69
N SER A 49 -22.28 4.45 -4.72
CA SER A 49 -21.65 4.10 -5.99
C SER A 49 -20.91 5.30 -6.59
N GLY A 50 -19.65 5.12 -7.00
CA GLY A 50 -18.86 6.18 -7.63
C GLY A 50 -17.37 5.89 -7.64
N HIS A 51 -16.58 6.92 -7.91
CA HIS A 51 -15.12 6.90 -7.78
C HIS A 51 -14.67 8.00 -6.83
N GLY A 52 -13.55 7.76 -6.14
CA GLY A 52 -12.82 8.78 -5.41
C GLY A 52 -11.47 9.02 -6.06
N THR A 53 -11.00 10.26 -6.04
CA THR A 53 -9.65 10.63 -6.49
C THR A 53 -9.02 11.56 -5.46
N VAL A 54 -7.77 11.30 -5.11
CA VAL A 54 -6.96 12.19 -4.27
C VAL A 54 -5.64 12.50 -4.96
N TRP A 55 -5.18 13.74 -4.83
CA TRP A 55 -3.83 14.11 -5.24
C TRP A 55 -2.85 13.78 -4.11
N ILE A 56 -1.78 13.05 -4.38
CA ILE A 56 -0.77 12.62 -3.42
C ILE A 56 0.49 13.49 -3.57
N HIS A 57 0.96 14.06 -2.46
CA HIS A 57 2.14 14.91 -2.41
C HIS A 57 3.11 14.47 -1.28
N PRO A 58 4.45 14.41 -1.50
CA PRO A 58 5.43 13.96 -0.51
C PRO A 58 5.47 14.74 0.81
N ALA A 59 5.06 16.01 0.81
CA ALA A 59 5.02 16.86 1.99
C ALA A 59 3.83 16.60 2.95
N LEU A 60 2.95 15.66 2.63
CA LEU A 60 1.79 15.32 3.47
C LEU A 60 2.00 13.98 4.18
N ALA A 61 1.38 13.82 5.35
CA ALA A 61 1.43 12.57 6.09
C ALA A 61 0.50 11.51 5.45
N PHE A 62 0.93 10.25 5.54
CA PHE A 62 0.20 9.09 5.08
C PHE A 62 0.25 8.01 6.16
N HIS A 63 -0.87 7.32 6.36
CA HIS A 63 -0.92 6.20 7.30
C HIS A 63 -1.62 5.01 6.63
N PHE A 64 -0.97 3.85 6.72
CA PHE A 64 -1.48 2.56 6.27
C PHE A 64 -1.74 1.68 7.48
N GLU A 65 -3.01 1.38 7.72
CA GLU A 65 -3.45 0.54 8.83
C GLU A 65 -3.91 -0.82 8.30
N PHE A 66 -3.36 -1.90 8.85
CA PHE A 66 -3.74 -3.27 8.52
C PHE A 66 -4.34 -3.92 9.78
N LEU A 67 -5.55 -4.45 9.68
CA LEU A 67 -6.25 -5.07 10.82
C LEU A 67 -5.75 -6.49 11.15
N GLY A 68 -4.89 -7.09 10.32
CA GLY A 68 -4.39 -8.45 10.49
C GLY A 68 -2.87 -8.54 10.57
N SER A 69 -2.36 -9.49 11.37
CA SER A 69 -0.92 -9.74 11.53
C SER A 69 -0.32 -10.66 10.46
N LYS A 70 -1.11 -11.11 9.48
CA LYS A 70 -0.66 -12.04 8.44
C LYS A 70 0.14 -11.29 7.38
N GLU A 71 1.30 -11.82 7.02
CA GLU A 71 2.05 -11.33 5.87
C GLU A 71 1.22 -11.46 4.59
N VAL A 72 1.09 -10.34 3.88
CA VAL A 72 0.36 -10.27 2.61
C VAL A 72 1.33 -10.63 1.48
N PRO A 73 1.11 -11.74 0.75
CA PRO A 73 1.99 -12.11 -0.36
C PRO A 73 1.88 -11.09 -1.49
N ILE A 74 3.02 -10.69 -2.04
CA ILE A 74 3.14 -9.65 -3.05
C ILE A 74 3.21 -10.26 -4.45
N ASN A 75 2.43 -9.71 -5.37
CA ASN A 75 2.42 -10.04 -6.79
C ASN A 75 3.18 -8.94 -7.56
N LEU A 76 4.35 -9.29 -8.08
CA LEU A 76 5.24 -8.35 -8.78
C LEU A 76 4.61 -7.81 -10.08
N ALA A 77 3.88 -8.66 -10.82
CA ALA A 77 3.21 -8.23 -12.04
C ALA A 77 2.13 -7.17 -11.76
N TRP A 78 1.48 -7.26 -10.60
CA TRP A 78 0.51 -6.25 -10.18
C TRP A 78 1.17 -4.94 -9.80
N LEU A 79 2.31 -4.99 -9.09
CA LEU A 79 3.10 -3.80 -8.75
C LEU A 79 3.58 -3.07 -10.00
N GLU A 80 4.05 -3.81 -11.00
CA GLU A 80 4.50 -3.25 -12.27
C GLU A 80 3.34 -2.53 -12.96
N SER A 81 2.19 -3.20 -13.12
CA SER A 81 1.00 -2.59 -13.70
C SER A 81 0.52 -1.35 -12.93
N MET A 82 0.51 -1.38 -11.59
CA MET A 82 0.15 -0.21 -10.78
C MET A 82 1.16 0.93 -10.94
N SER A 83 2.46 0.61 -10.94
CA SER A 83 3.54 1.59 -11.11
C SER A 83 3.47 2.26 -12.48
N GLU A 84 3.20 1.50 -13.54
CA GLU A 84 2.95 2.02 -14.88
C GLU A 84 1.75 2.97 -14.91
N CYS A 85 0.61 2.55 -14.35
CA CYS A 85 -0.59 3.39 -14.25
C CYS A 85 -0.30 4.70 -13.51
N ALA A 86 0.44 4.65 -12.41
CA ALA A 86 0.80 5.82 -11.61
C ALA A 86 1.67 6.85 -12.35
N ASN A 87 2.25 6.48 -13.50
CA ASN A 87 3.02 7.40 -14.36
C ASN A 87 2.17 8.01 -15.48
N ARG A 88 0.89 7.64 -15.61
CA ARG A 88 -0.02 8.13 -16.66
C ARG A 88 -0.82 9.33 -16.15
N ALA A 89 -1.40 10.10 -17.08
CA ALA A 89 -2.20 11.29 -16.79
C ALA A 89 -3.42 11.01 -15.88
N LEU A 90 -3.98 9.79 -15.92
CA LEU A 90 -5.11 9.39 -15.08
C LEU A 90 -4.69 9.10 -13.61
N GLY A 91 -3.39 8.93 -13.37
CA GLY A 91 -2.84 8.55 -12.08
C GLY A 91 -2.95 7.07 -11.76
N LEU A 92 -2.61 6.74 -10.52
CA LEU A 92 -2.65 5.39 -9.98
C LEU A 92 -4.10 4.93 -9.81
N THR A 93 -4.45 3.80 -10.44
CA THR A 93 -5.76 3.17 -10.34
C THR A 93 -5.63 1.75 -9.79
N ILE A 94 -6.60 1.33 -8.98
CA ILE A 94 -6.70 -0.07 -8.55
C ILE A 94 -7.35 -0.87 -9.67
N GLY A 95 -6.55 -1.69 -10.37
CA GLY A 95 -7.03 -2.69 -11.33
C GLY A 95 -7.13 -4.08 -10.71
N ASP A 96 -7.64 -5.03 -11.48
CA ASP A 96 -7.69 -6.44 -11.07
C ASP A 96 -6.29 -7.03 -10.94
N GLU A 97 -6.15 -8.02 -10.06
CA GLU A 97 -4.87 -8.71 -9.86
C GLU A 97 -4.53 -9.57 -11.09
N PRO A 98 -3.39 -9.36 -11.76
CA PRO A 98 -2.95 -10.20 -12.86
C PRO A 98 -2.52 -11.58 -12.34
N ARG A 99 -2.73 -12.62 -13.16
CA ARG A 99 -2.23 -13.96 -12.86
C ARG A 99 -0.71 -13.91 -12.74
N SER A 100 -0.18 -14.27 -11.57
CA SER A 100 1.26 -14.36 -11.38
C SER A 100 1.85 -15.44 -12.31
N PRO A 101 2.93 -15.14 -13.04
CA PRO A 101 3.56 -16.10 -13.96
C PRO A 101 4.17 -17.32 -13.24
N ALA A 102 4.33 -17.27 -11.92
CA ALA A 102 4.82 -18.41 -11.12
C ALA A 102 3.76 -19.49 -10.84
N ALA A 103 2.50 -19.29 -11.29
CA ALA A 103 1.39 -20.24 -11.08
C ALA A 103 1.02 -20.99 -12.38
N GLY A 104 2.04 -21.49 -13.09
CA GLY A 104 1.91 -22.33 -14.28
C GLY A 104 2.93 -23.47 -14.26
N ASP A 105 2.42 -24.68 -14.02
CA ASP A 105 2.96 -26.03 -14.29
C ASP A 105 4.36 -26.43 -13.80
N GLY A 106 4.40 -27.44 -12.91
CA GLY A 106 5.54 -28.35 -12.77
C GLY A 106 5.93 -28.72 -11.34
N VAL A 107 5.58 -29.94 -10.98
CA VAL A 107 6.11 -30.84 -9.93
C VAL A 107 7.53 -30.57 -9.40
N ASP A 108 7.73 -30.85 -8.10
CA ASP A 108 8.97 -30.81 -7.28
C ASP A 108 9.41 -29.46 -6.67
N ALA A 109 8.60 -28.92 -5.76
CA ALA A 109 9.05 -27.90 -4.81
C ALA A 109 9.62 -28.54 -3.53
N VAL A 110 10.96 -28.59 -3.43
CA VAL A 110 11.70 -28.84 -2.19
C VAL A 110 11.28 -27.80 -1.13
N PRO A 111 11.00 -28.18 0.13
CA PRO A 111 10.62 -27.22 1.16
C PRO A 111 11.82 -26.32 1.49
N ARG A 112 11.77 -25.06 1.04
CA ARG A 112 12.68 -24.02 1.55
C ARG A 112 12.24 -23.67 2.96
N LYS A 113 13.02 -24.14 3.94
CA LYS A 113 12.92 -23.73 5.34
C LYS A 113 13.04 -22.21 5.40
N SER A 114 11.98 -21.53 5.80
CA SER A 114 11.96 -20.09 6.00
C SER A 114 12.76 -19.76 7.26
N ASP A 115 13.90 -19.10 7.09
CA ASP A 115 14.53 -18.38 8.19
C ASP A 115 13.61 -17.23 8.63
N PRO A 116 13.43 -16.97 9.94
CA PRO A 116 12.60 -15.86 10.39
C PRO A 116 13.24 -14.54 9.98
N VAL A 117 12.51 -13.72 9.21
CA VAL A 117 12.88 -12.33 8.94
C VAL A 117 12.90 -11.59 10.27
N SER A 118 14.10 -11.24 10.74
CA SER A 118 14.32 -10.38 11.90
C SER A 118 13.88 -8.96 11.53
N TYR A 119 12.75 -8.53 12.08
CA TYR A 119 12.36 -7.13 12.05
C TYR A 119 13.24 -6.38 13.08
N PRO A 120 13.92 -5.28 12.69
CA PRO A 120 14.63 -4.47 13.67
C PRO A 120 13.61 -3.89 14.66
N GLU A 121 13.94 -3.97 15.96
CA GLU A 121 13.08 -3.45 17.02
C GLU A 121 12.71 -1.98 16.79
N PRO A 122 11.50 -1.55 17.18
CA PRO A 122 11.06 -0.18 17.01
C PRO A 122 12.01 0.77 17.75
N VAL A 123 12.59 1.72 17.03
CA VAL A 123 13.41 2.79 17.60
C VAL A 123 12.56 3.57 18.61
N PRO A 124 12.98 3.74 19.87
CA PRO A 124 12.18 4.46 20.84
C PRO A 124 12.01 5.91 20.40
N VAL A 125 10.75 6.33 20.27
CA VAL A 125 10.40 7.75 20.12
C VAL A 125 10.74 8.41 21.45
N LEU A 126 11.80 9.22 21.47
CA LEU A 126 12.13 10.09 22.59
C LEU A 126 10.93 11.03 22.82
N VAL A 127 10.16 10.73 23.85
CA VAL A 127 9.21 11.68 24.42
C VAL A 127 10.05 12.77 25.09
N LEU A 128 10.16 13.93 24.43
CA LEU A 128 10.55 15.16 25.12
C LEU A 128 9.42 15.52 26.08
N ALA A 129 9.53 15.03 27.31
CA ALA A 129 8.84 15.64 28.44
C ALA A 129 9.62 16.91 28.77
N ASP A 130 9.07 18.06 28.36
CA ASP A 130 9.54 19.37 28.77
C ASP A 130 9.54 19.44 30.30
N ALA A 131 10.73 19.54 30.86
CA ALA A 131 10.94 20.09 32.17
C ALA A 131 10.76 21.61 32.07
N LEU A 132 9.59 22.09 32.47
CA LEU A 132 9.41 23.47 32.89
C LEU A 132 8.86 23.45 34.32
N THR A 133 9.76 23.85 35.22
CA THR A 133 9.61 24.44 36.57
C THR A 133 8.21 24.52 37.16
#